data_AF-A0A6L7TPF2-F1
#
_entry.id   AF-A0A6L7TPF2-F1
#
_cell.length_a   1.000
_cell.length_b   1.000
_cell.length_c   1.000
_cell.angle_alpha   90.00
_cell.angle_beta   90.00
_cell.angle_gamma   90.00
#
_symmetry.space_group_name_H-M   'P 1'
#
loop_
_entity.id
_entity.type
_entity.pdbx_description
1 polymer ?
#
loop_
_entity_poly.entity_id
_entity_poly.type
_entity_poly.pdbx_seq_one_letter_code
_entity_poly.pdbx_strand_id
1 'polypeptide(L)' 'MAWIREEDVNLPEVIKIMSIQPQAMEAVQRLNMAVTFGASALTRVQEEAIATVVSATNHCRY' A
#
# COMPACT_ATOMS: atom_id res chain seq x y z
N MET A 1 -0.79 -22.80 -8.99
CA MET A 1 -0.50 -22.25 -10.34
C MET A 1 0.96 -22.56 -10.65
N ALA A 2 1.26 -23.27 -11.74
CA ALA A 2 2.55 -23.95 -11.93
C ALA A 2 3.78 -23.04 -12.17
N TRP A 3 3.62 -21.71 -12.26
CA TRP A 3 4.69 -20.76 -12.60
C TRP A 3 4.90 -19.64 -11.57
N ILE A 4 4.01 -19.49 -10.57
CA ILE A 4 4.17 -18.53 -9.47
C ILE A 4 4.57 -19.30 -8.22
N ARG A 5 5.74 -19.00 -7.67
CA ARG A 5 6.18 -19.50 -6.37
C ARG A 5 5.56 -18.61 -5.29
N GLU A 6 4.82 -19.23 -4.38
CA GLU A 6 4.35 -18.55 -3.18
C GLU A 6 5.55 -18.36 -2.23
N GLU A 7 5.77 -17.13 -1.80
CA GLU A 7 6.77 -16.80 -0.79
C GLU A 7 6.07 -16.25 0.44
N ASP A 8 6.35 -16.84 1.59
CA ASP A 8 5.87 -16.34 2.87
C ASP A 8 6.73 -15.17 3.31
N VAL A 9 6.31 -13.96 2.93
CA VAL A 9 6.96 -12.70 3.33
C VAL A 9 6.11 -12.00 4.40
N ASN A 10 6.75 -11.52 5.46
CA ASN A 10 6.07 -10.85 6.57
C ASN A 10 5.69 -9.39 6.20
N LEU A 11 4.72 -9.24 5.30
CA LEU A 11 4.22 -7.96 4.78
C LEU A 11 2.69 -7.97 4.68
N PRO A 12 2.02 -6.81 4.68
CA PRO A 12 0.58 -6.73 4.40
C PRO A 12 0.24 -7.25 3.00
N GLU A 13 -0.96 -7.81 2.78
CA GLU A 13 -1.30 -8.43 1.49
C GLU A 13 -1.19 -7.45 0.30
N VAL A 14 -1.48 -6.16 0.50
CA VAL A 14 -1.35 -5.11 -0.53
C VAL A 14 0.10 -4.93 -1.01
N ILE A 15 1.08 -5.26 -0.16
CA ILE A 15 2.50 -5.23 -0.51
C ILE A 15 2.93 -6.61 -1.06
N LYS A 16 2.46 -7.72 -0.46
CA LYS A 16 2.77 -9.09 -0.92
C LYS A 16 2.43 -9.31 -2.38
N ILE A 17 1.27 -8.82 -2.85
CA ILE A 17 0.86 -8.97 -4.25
C ILE A 17 1.82 -8.29 -5.24
N MET A 18 2.61 -7.32 -4.78
CA MET A 18 3.59 -6.61 -5.60
C MET A 18 4.95 -7.34 -5.65
N SER A 19 5.15 -8.39 -4.86
CA SER A 19 6.42 -9.16 -4.81
C SER A 19 6.86 -9.74 -6.16
N ILE A 20 5.93 -9.93 -7.10
CA ILE A 20 6.22 -10.33 -8.48
C ILE A 20 7.14 -9.32 -9.21
N GLN A 21 7.14 -8.05 -8.78
CA GLN A 21 8.02 -7.00 -9.27
C GLN A 21 8.63 -6.24 -8.08
N PRO A 22 9.79 -6.69 -7.55
CA PRO A 22 10.39 -6.13 -6.35
C PRO A 22 10.66 -4.63 -6.43
N GLN A 23 11.08 -4.12 -7.60
CA GLN A 23 11.35 -2.69 -7.77
C GLN A 23 10.09 -1.83 -7.60
N ALA A 24 8.95 -2.31 -8.10
CA ALA A 24 7.67 -1.61 -7.95
C ALA A 24 7.18 -1.69 -6.50
N MET A 25 7.30 -2.86 -5.86
CA MET A 25 6.96 -3.06 -4.45
C MET A 25 7.74 -2.09 -3.55
N GLU A 26 9.05 -1.97 -3.74
CA GLU A 26 9.87 -1.02 -2.99
C GLU A 26 9.51 0.44 -3.27
N ALA A 27 9.24 0.79 -4.54
CA ALA A 27 8.86 2.14 -4.91
C ALA A 27 7.54 2.57 -4.24
N VAL A 28 6.53 1.68 -4.21
CA VAL A 28 5.25 1.93 -3.53
C VAL A 28 5.43 2.08 -2.02
N GLN A 29 6.26 1.24 -1.39
CA GLN A 29 6.56 1.38 0.04
C GLN A 29 7.23 2.72 0.35
N ARG A 30 8.24 3.12 -0.43
CA ARG A 30 8.91 4.42 -0.26
C ARG A 30 7.94 5.58 -0.45
N LEU A 31 7.08 5.51 -1.46
CA LEU A 31 6.06 6.53 -1.69
C LEU A 31 5.12 6.65 -0.49
N ASN A 32 4.56 5.53 -0.02
CA ASN A 32 3.67 5.53 1.14
C ASN A 32 4.33 6.13 2.37
N MET A 33 5.57 5.77 2.68
CA MET A 33 6.31 6.37 3.81
C MET A 33 6.60 7.85 3.64
N ALA A 34 6.75 8.35 2.41
CA ALA A 34 7.05 9.75 2.14
C ALA A 34 5.81 10.66 2.18
N VAL A 35 4.62 10.12 1.94
CA VAL A 35 3.38 10.91 1.80
C VAL A 35 2.31 10.62 2.85
N THR A 36 2.44 9.52 3.58
CA THR A 36 1.52 9.12 4.66
C THR A 36 2.29 8.81 5.94
N PHE A 37 1.58 8.39 6.99
CA PHE A 37 2.14 8.06 8.31
C PHE A 37 2.76 9.25 9.01
N GLY A 38 2.22 10.46 8.79
CA GLY A 38 2.72 11.68 9.42
C GLY A 38 3.97 12.26 8.77
N ALA A 39 4.34 11.79 7.58
CA ALA A 39 5.36 12.44 6.75
C ALA A 39 4.82 13.68 6.02
N SER A 40 3.50 13.90 6.03
CA SER A 40 2.85 15.08 5.47
C SER A 40 2.66 16.19 6.50
N ALA A 41 2.20 17.37 6.04
CA ALA A 41 1.76 18.45 6.93
C ALA A 41 0.41 18.15 7.63
N LEU A 42 -0.23 17.02 7.32
CA LEU A 42 -1.50 16.60 7.88
C LEU A 42 -1.28 15.67 9.08
N THR A 43 -2.24 15.70 9.99
CA THR A 43 -2.30 14.68 11.05
C THR A 43 -2.63 13.31 10.45
N ARG A 44 -2.24 12.24 11.14
CA ARG A 44 -2.59 10.86 10.74
C ARG A 44 -4.09 10.67 10.50
N VAL A 45 -4.93 11.30 11.32
CA VAL A 45 -6.39 11.24 11.20
C VAL A 45 -6.87 11.88 9.89
N GLN A 46 -6.28 13.01 9.50
CA GLN A 46 -6.61 13.69 8.25
C GLN A 46 -6.15 12.89 7.03
N GLU A 47 -4.95 12.30 7.06
CA GLU A 47 -4.47 11.42 6.00
C GLU A 47 -5.42 10.24 5.77
N GLU A 48 -5.81 9.55 6.85
CA GLU A 48 -6.71 8.40 6.77
C GLU A 48 -8.15 8.79 6.40
N ALA A 49 -8.62 9.98 6.78
CA ALA A 49 -9.91 10.50 6.33
C ALA A 49 -9.92 10.69 4.81
N ILE A 50 -8.86 11.24 4.23
CA ILE A 50 -8.72 11.39 2.78
C ILE A 50 -8.67 10.01 2.11
N ALA A 51 -7.83 9.10 2.61
CA ALA A 51 -7.71 7.74 2.08
C ALA A 51 -9.06 7.01 2.09
N THR A 52 -9.81 7.10 3.18
CA THR A 52 -11.13 6.47 3.33
C THR A 52 -12.14 7.03 2.35
N VAL A 53 -12.24 8.36 2.20
CA VAL A 53 -13.19 8.99 1.27
C VAL A 53 -12.86 8.64 -0.18
N VAL A 54 -11.58 8.68 -0.55
CA VAL A 54 -11.13 8.30 -1.91
C VAL A 54 -11.42 6.83 -2.20
N SER A 55 -11.13 5.93 -1.26
CA SER A 55 -11.43 4.50 -1.41
C SER A 55 -12.94 4.23 -1.52
N ALA A 56 -13.76 4.86 -0.68
CA ALA A 56 -15.21 4.73 -0.73
C ALA A 56 -15.79 5.24 -2.06
N THR A 57 -15.29 6.39 -2.54
CA THR A 57 -15.70 6.98 -3.84
C THR A 57 -15.36 6.06 -5.01
N ASN A 58 -14.21 5.37 -4.94
CA ASN A 58 -13.77 4.44 -5.97
C ASN A 58 -14.29 3.01 -5.78
N HIS A 59 -15.13 2.75 -4.77
CA HIS A 59 -15.56 1.40 -4.38
C HIS A 59 -14.37 0.43 -4.17
N CYS A 60 -13.25 0.94 -3.66
CA CYS A 60 -12.07 0.14 -3.34
C CYS A 60 -12.32 -0.65 -2.04
N ARG A 61 -12.36 -1.99 -2.17
CA ARG A 61 -12.83 -2.91 -1.12
C ARG A 61 -11.74 -3.40 -0.15
N TYR A 62 -10.50 -3.45 -0.62
CA TYR A 62 -9.37 -4.03 0.09
C TYR A 62 -9.17 -3.36 1.45
#